data_AF-B1XTZ6-F1
#
_entry.id   AF-B1XTZ6-F1
#
_cell.length_a   1.000
_cell.length_b   1.000
_cell.length_c   1.000
_cell.angle_alpha   90.00
_cell.angle_beta   90.00
_cell.angle_gamma   90.00
#
_symmetry.space_group_name_H-M   'P 1'
#
loop_
_entity.id
_entity.type
_entity.pdbx_description
1 polymer ?
#
loop_
_entity_poly.entity_id
_entity_poly.type
_entity_poly.pdbx_seq_one_letter_code
_entity_poly.pdbx_strand_id
1 'polypeptide(L)'
;MKRSFSKVLRTLVVAASLSLTLASGISFAERAPMAPLPSPSGVDVSPLSVPANPSALANGTQAQAQPANPSIFTSANSDPYNYVSIPDKEASVLIQRSGQQWRVIRNGVITVFGDWLLALAFFGIIATYTLKGPMKLHEPMSGVKIKRFSAFDRLVHWLMAFSFLALAFTGQ
;
A
#
# COMPACT_ATOMS: atom_id res chain seq x y z
N MET A 1 -2.25 -43.99 -24.44
CA MET A 1 -3.42 -43.40 -23.72
C MET A 1 -3.12 -42.08 -22.97
N LYS A 2 -1.87 -41.70 -22.65
CA LYS A 2 -1.57 -40.51 -21.80
C LYS A 2 -1.69 -39.12 -22.48
N ARG A 3 -1.60 -39.04 -23.82
CA ARG A 3 -1.66 -37.76 -24.56
C ARG A 3 -3.05 -37.12 -24.58
N SER A 4 -4.11 -37.91 -24.50
CA SER A 4 -5.49 -37.40 -24.52
C SER A 4 -5.86 -36.74 -23.18
N PHE A 5 -5.47 -37.37 -22.07
CA PHE A 5 -5.72 -36.86 -20.72
C PHE A 5 -5.09 -35.48 -20.48
N SER A 6 -3.87 -35.26 -21.00
CA SER A 6 -3.19 -33.96 -20.89
C SER A 6 -3.90 -32.84 -21.68
N LYS A 7 -4.53 -33.16 -22.82
CA LYS A 7 -5.31 -32.16 -23.58
C LYS A 7 -6.60 -31.79 -22.85
N VAL A 8 -7.33 -32.80 -22.35
CA VAL A 8 -8.59 -32.58 -21.61
C VAL A 8 -8.33 -31.79 -20.32
N LEU A 9 -7.26 -32.12 -19.59
CA LEU A 9 -6.88 -31.39 -18.38
C LEU A 9 -6.47 -29.93 -18.69
N ARG A 10 -5.78 -29.67 -19.81
CA ARG A 10 -5.46 -28.31 -20.26
C ARG A 10 -6.72 -27.51 -20.58
N THR A 11 -7.69 -28.11 -21.28
CA THR A 11 -8.95 -27.44 -21.63
C THR A 11 -9.79 -27.14 -20.38
N LEU A 12 -9.84 -28.07 -19.42
CA LEU A 12 -10.57 -27.86 -18.16
C LEU A 12 -9.94 -26.77 -17.29
N VAL A 13 -8.61 -26.71 -17.21
CA VAL A 13 -7.92 -25.64 -16.45
C VAL A 13 -8.17 -24.28 -17.08
N VAL A 14 -8.14 -24.16 -18.42
CA VAL A 14 -8.43 -22.90 -19.11
C VAL A 14 -9.89 -22.49 -18.92
N ALA A 15 -10.85 -23.41 -19.08
CA ALA A 15 -12.27 -23.12 -18.89
C ALA A 15 -12.63 -22.75 -17.43
N ALA A 16 -12.01 -23.43 -16.45
CA ALA A 16 -12.20 -23.12 -15.04
C ALA A 16 -11.61 -21.75 -14.66
N SER A 17 -10.43 -21.40 -15.21
CA SER A 17 -9.82 -20.10 -14.98
C SER A 17 -10.66 -18.94 -15.54
N LEU A 18 -11.25 -19.10 -16.73
CA LEU A 18 -12.14 -18.10 -17.33
C LEU A 18 -13.43 -17.92 -16.52
N SER A 19 -13.97 -19.00 -15.96
CA SER A 19 -15.21 -18.97 -15.19
C SER A 19 -15.02 -18.33 -13.81
N LEU A 20 -13.85 -18.51 -13.20
CA LEU A 20 -13.55 -17.94 -11.88
C LEU A 20 -13.32 -16.42 -11.94
N THR A 21 -12.85 -15.90 -13.09
CA THR A 21 -12.70 -14.44 -13.30
C THR A 21 -14.05 -13.72 -13.48
N LEU A 22 -15.09 -14.42 -13.94
CA LEU A 22 -16.41 -13.82 -14.14
C LEU A 22 -17.23 -13.70 -12.84
N ALA A 23 -16.91 -14.47 -11.80
CA ALA A 23 -17.67 -14.52 -10.55
C ALA A 23 -17.15 -13.56 -9.45
N SER A 24 -15.98 -12.95 -9.62
CA SER A 24 -15.48 -11.93 -8.70
C SER A 24 -16.17 -10.60 -8.98
N GLY A 25 -17.30 -10.37 -8.30
CA GLY A 25 -17.99 -9.08 -8.29
C GLY A 25 -17.02 -7.98 -7.88
N ILE A 26 -16.74 -7.08 -8.82
CA ILE A 26 -15.86 -5.93 -8.62
C ILE A 26 -16.67 -4.87 -7.88
N SER A 27 -16.67 -4.89 -6.55
CA SER A 27 -17.21 -3.79 -5.76
C SER A 27 -16.23 -2.62 -5.83
N PHE A 28 -16.41 -1.76 -6.84
CA PHE A 28 -15.79 -0.43 -6.82
C PHE A 28 -16.47 0.37 -5.70
N ALA A 29 -15.72 0.72 -4.66
CA ALA A 29 -16.16 1.78 -3.76
C ALA A 29 -16.19 3.07 -4.58
N GLU A 30 -17.40 3.56 -4.89
CA GLU A 30 -17.61 4.82 -5.59
C GLU A 30 -16.99 5.94 -4.76
N ARG A 31 -15.82 6.42 -5.20
CA ARG A 31 -15.18 7.58 -4.62
C ARG A 31 -16.01 8.79 -5.04
N ALA A 32 -16.73 9.38 -4.08
CA ALA A 32 -17.40 10.66 -4.30
C ALA A 32 -16.41 11.66 -4.94
N PRO A 33 -16.83 12.41 -5.98
CA PRO A 33 -15.97 13.39 -6.63
C PRO A 33 -15.57 14.45 -5.61
N MET A 34 -14.29 14.43 -5.21
CA MET A 34 -13.73 15.49 -4.37
C MET A 34 -13.48 16.70 -5.26
N ALA A 35 -14.01 17.86 -4.86
CA ALA A 35 -13.72 19.13 -5.51
C ALA A 35 -12.20 19.39 -5.49
N PRO A 36 -11.61 19.93 -6.57
CA PRO A 36 -10.18 20.25 -6.61
C PRO A 36 -9.81 21.22 -5.48
N LEU A 37 -8.75 20.91 -4.73
CA LEU A 37 -8.19 21.84 -3.75
C LEU A 37 -7.46 22.98 -4.48
N PRO A 38 -7.55 24.23 -3.99
CA PRO A 38 -6.88 25.37 -4.60
C PRO A 38 -5.37 25.18 -4.65
N SER A 39 -4.79 25.56 -5.80
CA SER A 39 -3.37 25.45 -6.14
C SER A 39 -2.48 26.38 -5.30
N PRO A 40 -1.17 26.07 -5.14
CA PRO A 40 -0.25 26.75 -4.23
C PRO A 40 0.18 28.16 -4.68
N SER A 41 -0.59 28.81 -5.55
CA SER A 41 -0.23 30.04 -6.27
C SER A 41 -0.83 31.32 -5.68
N GLY A 42 -1.40 31.28 -4.48
CA GLY A 42 -1.54 32.47 -3.64
C GLY A 42 -2.52 33.56 -4.11
N VAL A 43 -3.78 33.22 -4.44
CA VAL A 43 -4.88 34.21 -4.44
C VAL A 43 -6.20 33.60 -3.93
N ASP A 44 -6.78 34.31 -2.95
CA ASP A 44 -8.15 34.35 -2.40
C ASP A 44 -8.81 33.09 -1.82
N VAL A 45 -8.80 32.97 -0.49
CA VAL A 45 -9.87 33.51 0.39
C VAL A 45 -9.41 33.40 1.85
N SER A 46 -9.35 34.51 2.58
CA SER A 46 -9.10 34.49 4.02
C SER A 46 -10.31 33.86 4.73
N PRO A 47 -10.17 32.74 5.47
CA PRO A 47 -11.26 32.30 6.34
C PRO A 47 -11.45 33.39 7.41
N LEU A 48 -12.69 33.88 7.53
CA LEU A 48 -13.12 34.94 8.46
C LEU A 48 -12.77 34.67 9.94
N SER A 49 -12.24 33.49 10.26
CA SER A 49 -11.97 32.99 11.60
C SER A 49 -10.49 32.80 11.94
N VAL A 50 -9.56 33.15 11.04
CA VAL A 50 -8.11 33.06 11.32
C VAL A 50 -7.51 34.47 11.29
N PRO A 51 -7.13 35.04 12.45
CA PRO A 51 -6.45 36.33 12.49
C PRO A 51 -5.13 36.25 11.72
N ALA A 52 -4.81 37.29 10.96
CA ALA A 52 -3.56 37.40 10.18
C ALA A 52 -2.27 37.34 11.03
N ASN A 53 -2.39 37.38 12.36
CA ASN A 53 -1.29 37.27 13.31
C ASN A 53 -1.54 36.09 14.29
N PRO A 54 -0.75 35.00 14.22
CA PRO A 54 -0.84 33.86 15.14
C PRO A 54 -0.68 34.23 16.62
N SER A 55 -0.03 35.36 16.91
CA SER A 55 0.21 35.89 18.25
C SER A 55 -1.04 36.46 18.91
N ALA A 56 -2.09 36.75 18.14
CA ALA A 56 -3.36 37.27 18.66
C ALA A 56 -4.19 36.21 19.40
N LEU A 57 -3.89 34.91 19.20
CA LEU A 57 -4.55 33.79 19.85
C LEU A 57 -3.89 33.40 21.19
N ALA A 58 -2.83 34.09 21.60
CA ALA A 58 -2.07 33.78 22.81
C ALA A 58 -2.81 34.09 24.13
N ASN A 59 -3.96 34.78 24.09
CA ASN A 59 -4.80 34.96 25.27
C ASN A 59 -5.69 33.73 25.48
N GLY A 60 -5.17 32.77 26.27
CA GLY A 60 -5.85 31.51 26.61
C GLY A 60 -7.28 31.66 27.14
N THR A 61 -7.69 32.84 27.60
CA THR A 61 -9.03 33.10 28.13
C THR A 61 -10.17 32.97 27.10
N GLN A 62 -9.89 33.08 25.80
CA GLN A 62 -10.91 32.97 24.74
C GLN A 62 -11.13 31.52 24.28
N ALA A 63 -10.17 30.62 24.51
CA ALA A 63 -10.24 29.23 24.09
C ALA A 63 -11.10 28.35 25.04
N GLN A 64 -11.24 28.74 26.32
CA GLN A 64 -12.00 27.99 27.32
C GLN A 64 -13.52 28.31 27.36
N ALA A 65 -13.97 29.44 26.80
CA ALA A 65 -15.36 29.90 26.94
C ALA A 65 -16.31 29.42 25.82
N GLN A 66 -15.77 28.82 24.76
CA GLN A 66 -16.57 28.42 23.61
C GLN A 66 -16.98 26.94 23.71
N PRO A 67 -18.28 26.60 23.56
CA PRO A 67 -18.71 25.20 23.50
C PRO A 67 -17.88 24.46 22.44
N ALA A 68 -17.44 23.24 22.75
CA ALA A 68 -16.50 22.47 21.95
C ALA A 68 -16.87 22.52 20.46
N ASN A 69 -16.17 23.36 19.71
CA ASN A 69 -16.47 23.60 18.32
C ASN A 69 -15.95 22.41 17.51
N PRO A 70 -16.82 21.59 16.88
CA PRO A 70 -16.38 20.42 16.11
C PRO A 70 -15.49 20.80 14.91
N SER A 71 -15.49 22.08 14.51
CA SER A 71 -14.61 22.58 13.46
C SER A 71 -13.13 22.45 13.82
N ILE A 72 -12.73 22.40 15.10
CA ILE A 72 -11.32 22.23 15.49
C ILE A 72 -10.76 20.89 14.98
N PHE A 73 -11.59 19.84 14.92
CA PHE A 73 -11.21 18.52 14.39
C PHE A 73 -11.21 18.48 12.87
N THR A 74 -11.97 19.39 12.24
CA THR A 74 -12.03 19.52 10.78
C THR A 74 -10.88 20.40 10.27
N SER A 75 -10.49 21.44 11.03
CA SER A 75 -9.32 22.29 10.76
C SER A 75 -8.00 21.64 11.16
N ALA A 76 -7.98 20.63 12.03
CA ALA A 76 -6.78 19.84 12.26
C ALA A 76 -6.37 19.00 11.03
N ASN A 77 -7.29 18.79 10.08
CA ASN A 77 -7.00 18.23 8.75
C ASN A 77 -6.50 19.26 7.75
N SER A 78 -6.46 20.56 8.10
CA SER A 78 -5.76 21.56 7.29
C SER A 78 -4.33 21.73 7.80
N ASP A 79 -3.45 22.21 6.91
CA ASP A 79 -2.00 22.21 7.07
C ASP A 79 -1.39 23.35 7.97
N PRO A 80 -2.10 24.24 8.71
CA PRO A 80 -1.36 25.29 9.42
C PRO A 80 -0.66 24.72 10.66
N TYR A 81 0.60 25.13 10.81
CA TYR A 81 1.38 24.99 12.03
C TYR A 81 0.62 25.62 13.20
N ASN A 82 0.32 24.83 14.23
CA ASN A 82 -0.29 25.30 15.46
C ASN A 82 0.76 25.99 16.36
N TYR A 83 0.33 26.64 17.43
CA TYR A 83 1.28 27.19 18.38
C TYR A 83 1.82 26.08 19.30
N VAL A 84 3.14 25.96 19.39
CA VAL A 84 3.84 25.13 20.38
C VAL A 84 4.95 25.95 21.03
N SER A 85 5.17 25.75 22.33
CA SER A 85 6.20 26.46 23.10
C SER A 85 7.61 25.90 22.89
N ILE A 86 7.72 24.77 22.19
CA ILE A 86 8.98 24.07 21.89
C ILE A 86 9.51 24.59 20.55
N PRO A 87 10.84 24.77 20.37
CA PRO A 87 11.43 25.25 19.13
C PRO A 87 11.27 24.32 17.91
N ASP A 88 10.52 23.22 18.03
CA ASP A 88 10.27 22.26 16.97
C ASP A 88 9.00 22.65 16.18
N LYS A 89 9.18 22.96 14.89
CA LYS A 89 8.09 23.34 14.00
C LYS A 89 7.18 22.16 13.66
N GLU A 90 7.71 20.95 13.60
CA GLU A 90 6.95 19.74 13.28
C GLU A 90 6.04 19.32 14.44
N ALA A 91 6.40 19.67 15.68
CA ALA A 91 5.58 19.43 16.87
C ALA A 91 4.24 20.19 16.85
N SER A 92 4.11 21.19 15.97
CA SER A 92 2.86 21.92 15.79
C SER A 92 1.91 21.35 14.73
N VAL A 93 2.32 20.27 14.05
CA VAL A 93 1.53 19.59 13.02
C VAL A 93 0.74 18.45 13.66
N LEU A 94 -0.58 18.60 13.77
CA LEU A 94 -1.45 17.58 14.38
C LEU A 94 -1.63 16.35 13.49
N ILE A 95 -1.62 16.54 12.16
CA ILE A 95 -1.79 15.47 11.18
C ILE A 95 -0.68 15.56 10.13
N GLN A 96 0.24 14.59 10.14
CA GLN A 96 1.27 14.50 9.11
C GLN A 96 0.64 14.12 7.76
N ARG A 97 0.57 15.08 6.84
CA ARG A 97 -0.01 14.91 5.49
C ARG A 97 0.60 13.73 4.73
N SER A 98 1.93 13.61 4.74
CA SER A 98 2.66 12.54 4.05
C SER A 98 2.31 11.15 4.61
N GLY A 99 2.24 11.02 5.93
CA GLY A 99 1.85 9.78 6.61
C GLY A 99 0.40 9.39 6.32
N GLN A 100 -0.53 10.36 6.37
CA GLN A 100 -1.93 10.11 6.01
C GLN A 100 -2.10 9.70 4.55
N GLN A 101 -1.37 10.36 3.64
CA GLN A 101 -1.39 10.01 2.23
C GLN A 101 -0.89 8.57 2.01
N TRP A 102 0.20 8.17 2.65
CA TRP A 102 0.68 6.79 2.58
C TRP A 102 -0.34 5.79 3.10
N ARG A 103 -0.99 6.07 4.24
CA ARG A 103 -2.05 5.21 4.80
C ARG A 103 -3.21 5.04 3.82
N VAL A 104 -3.68 6.13 3.20
CA VAL A 104 -4.77 6.09 2.22
C VAL A 104 -4.37 5.28 0.98
N ILE A 105 -3.14 5.46 0.48
CA ILE A 105 -2.64 4.70 -0.67
C ILE A 105 -2.49 3.22 -0.32
N ARG A 106 -1.92 2.89 0.85
CA ARG A 106 -1.74 1.51 1.30
C ARG A 106 -3.07 0.79 1.46
N ASN A 107 -3.97 1.35 2.26
CA ASN A 107 -5.24 0.71 2.61
C ASN A 107 -6.25 0.71 1.46
N GLY A 108 -6.07 1.57 0.45
CA GLY A 108 -6.90 1.58 -0.75
C GLY A 108 -6.20 0.85 -1.90
N VAL A 109 -5.32 1.56 -2.59
CA VAL A 109 -4.74 1.12 -3.86
C VAL A 109 -3.87 -0.13 -3.69
N ILE A 110 -2.94 -0.13 -2.73
CA ILE A 110 -1.97 -1.22 -2.63
C ILE A 110 -2.64 -2.51 -2.13
N THR A 111 -3.52 -2.45 -1.13
CA THR A 111 -4.24 -3.65 -0.67
C THR A 111 -5.08 -4.25 -1.79
N VAL A 112 -5.77 -3.44 -2.60
CA VAL A 112 -6.61 -3.96 -3.68
C VAL A 112 -5.79 -4.51 -4.84
N PHE A 113 -4.79 -3.77 -5.34
CA PHE A 113 -4.05 -4.17 -6.54
C PHE A 113 -2.83 -5.06 -6.25
N GLY A 114 -2.34 -5.09 -5.01
CA GLY A 114 -1.19 -5.89 -4.60
C GLY A 114 -1.44 -7.38 -4.80
N ASP A 115 -2.62 -7.86 -4.42
CA ASP A 115 -3.00 -9.27 -4.59
C ASP A 115 -3.16 -9.65 -6.07
N TRP A 116 -3.74 -8.75 -6.88
CA TRP A 116 -3.87 -8.96 -8.32
C TRP A 116 -2.51 -9.02 -9.03
N LEU A 117 -1.55 -8.18 -8.62
CA LEU A 117 -0.19 -8.24 -9.15
C LEU A 117 0.48 -9.59 -8.84
N LEU A 118 0.30 -10.09 -7.63
CA LEU A 118 0.86 -11.38 -7.20
C LEU A 118 0.20 -12.55 -7.94
N ALA A 119 -1.13 -12.51 -8.09
CA ALA A 119 -1.88 -13.49 -8.88
C ALA A 119 -1.43 -13.47 -10.35
N LEU A 120 -1.31 -12.30 -10.97
CA LEU A 120 -0.86 -12.14 -12.34
C LEU A 120 0.55 -12.72 -12.54
N ALA A 121 1.48 -12.43 -11.62
CA ALA A 121 2.83 -12.98 -11.68
C ALA A 121 2.82 -14.52 -11.58
N PHE A 122 2.04 -15.08 -10.64
CA PHE A 122 1.89 -16.52 -10.46
C PHE A 122 1.34 -17.20 -11.73
N PHE A 123 0.24 -16.70 -12.27
CA PHE A 123 -0.34 -17.23 -13.51
C PHE A 123 0.58 -17.03 -14.71
N GLY A 124 1.33 -15.92 -14.77
CA GLY A 124 2.33 -15.67 -15.81
C GLY A 124 3.45 -16.72 -15.81
N ILE A 125 3.95 -17.11 -14.64
CA ILE A 125 4.96 -18.18 -14.53
C ILE A 125 4.38 -19.53 -15.00
N ILE A 126 3.15 -19.87 -14.59
CA ILE A 126 2.50 -21.11 -15.03
C ILE A 126 2.26 -21.11 -16.55
N ALA A 127 1.77 -20.00 -17.10
CA ALA A 127 1.53 -19.86 -18.54
C ALA A 127 2.83 -20.02 -19.33
N THR A 128 3.89 -19.33 -18.92
CA THR A 128 5.20 -19.44 -19.61
C THR A 128 5.78 -20.85 -19.53
N TYR A 129 5.68 -21.53 -18.38
CA TYR A 129 6.12 -22.91 -18.23
C TYR A 129 5.32 -23.89 -19.09
N THR A 130 3.99 -23.73 -19.16
CA THR A 130 3.13 -24.63 -19.94
C THR A 130 3.25 -24.43 -21.45
N LEU A 131 3.52 -23.19 -21.90
CA LEU A 131 3.70 -22.84 -23.30
C LEU A 131 5.11 -23.17 -23.83
N LYS A 132 6.17 -22.79 -23.10
CA LYS A 132 7.56 -22.93 -23.56
C LYS A 132 8.24 -24.22 -23.07
N GLY A 133 7.67 -24.87 -22.06
CA GLY A 133 8.26 -26.04 -21.42
C GLY A 133 9.42 -25.69 -20.48
N PRO A 134 10.12 -26.71 -19.92
CA PRO A 134 11.23 -26.49 -19.01
C PRO A 134 12.41 -25.82 -19.73
N MET A 135 12.94 -24.73 -19.17
CA MET A 135 14.19 -24.13 -19.63
C MET A 135 15.35 -25.09 -19.33
N LYS A 136 15.86 -25.74 -20.37
CA LYS A 136 17.02 -26.63 -20.28
C LYS A 136 18.30 -25.82 -20.47
N LEU A 137 19.39 -26.26 -19.85
CA LEU A 137 20.71 -25.75 -20.18
C LEU A 137 21.04 -26.08 -21.64
N HIS A 138 21.68 -25.14 -22.32
CA HIS A 138 22.22 -25.35 -23.67
C HIS A 138 23.39 -26.36 -23.66
N GLU A 139 24.13 -26.41 -22.55
CA GLU A 139 25.30 -27.25 -22.36
C GLU A 139 25.09 -28.27 -21.23
N PRO A 140 25.77 -29.42 -21.27
CA PRO A 140 25.70 -30.40 -20.18
C PRO A 140 26.23 -29.81 -18.87
N MET A 141 25.67 -30.23 -17.74
CA MET A 141 26.12 -29.79 -16.42
C MET A 141 27.59 -30.16 -16.20
N SER A 142 28.44 -29.18 -15.90
CA SER A 142 29.89 -29.35 -15.66
C SER A 142 30.25 -30.35 -14.53
N GLY A 143 29.29 -30.74 -13.69
CA GLY A 143 29.48 -31.72 -12.60
C GLY A 143 30.25 -31.17 -11.38
N VAL A 144 30.96 -30.06 -11.54
CA VAL A 144 31.70 -29.38 -10.46
C VAL A 144 30.76 -28.46 -9.69
N LYS A 145 30.60 -28.71 -8.38
CA LYS A 145 29.82 -27.84 -7.47
C LYS A 145 30.76 -26.91 -6.71
N ILE A 146 30.47 -25.60 -6.75
CA ILE A 146 31.16 -24.61 -5.90
C ILE A 146 30.34 -24.33 -4.65
N LYS A 147 31.01 -24.18 -3.50
CA LYS A 147 30.36 -23.75 -2.26
C LYS A 147 30.10 -22.25 -2.34
N ARG A 148 28.90 -21.85 -2.79
CA ARG A 148 28.49 -20.42 -2.83
C ARG A 148 28.18 -19.85 -1.46
N PHE A 149 27.53 -20.64 -0.60
CA PHE A 149 27.07 -20.22 0.72
C PHE A 149 27.50 -21.21 1.80
N SER A 150 27.96 -20.69 2.93
CA SER A 150 28.30 -21.51 4.09
C SER A 150 27.04 -22.15 4.68
N ALA A 151 27.23 -23.10 5.60
CA ALA A 151 26.10 -23.69 6.32
C ALA A 151 25.46 -22.66 7.27
N PHE A 152 26.29 -21.79 7.85
CA PHE A 152 25.85 -20.73 8.75
C PHE A 152 25.04 -19.66 8.01
N ASP A 153 25.47 -19.23 6.81
CA ASP A 153 24.73 -18.24 6.01
C ASP A 153 23.33 -18.75 5.67
N ARG A 154 23.22 -20.03 5.34
CA ARG A 154 21.94 -20.69 5.09
C ARG A 154 21.09 -20.74 6.35
N LEU A 155 21.66 -21.05 7.51
CA LEU A 155 20.94 -21.05 8.78
C LEU A 155 20.37 -19.67 9.08
N VAL A 156 21.20 -18.63 9.03
CA VAL A 156 20.77 -17.25 9.31
C VAL A 156 19.70 -16.79 8.32
N HIS A 157 19.87 -17.11 7.03
CA HIS A 157 18.87 -16.79 6.00
C HIS A 157 17.54 -17.48 6.26
N TRP A 158 17.55 -18.78 6.55
CA TRP A 158 16.32 -19.52 6.82
C TRP A 158 15.66 -19.10 8.12
N LEU A 159 16.44 -18.80 9.17
CA LEU A 159 15.90 -18.25 10.41
C LEU A 159 15.19 -16.92 10.17
N MET A 160 15.82 -16.02 9.41
CA MET A 160 15.21 -14.74 9.02
C MET A 160 13.93 -14.98 8.20
N ALA A 161 13.97 -15.86 7.20
CA ALA A 161 12.81 -16.17 6.36
C ALA A 161 11.64 -16.71 7.19
N PHE A 162 11.90 -17.62 8.15
CA PHE A 162 10.86 -18.15 9.03
C PHE A 162 10.29 -17.07 9.95
N SER A 163 11.10 -16.14 10.46
CA SER A 163 10.60 -14.99 11.23
C SER A 163 9.67 -14.13 10.38
N PHE A 164 10.01 -13.85 9.12
CA PHE A 164 9.13 -13.10 8.21
C PHE A 164 7.83 -13.85 7.89
N LEU A 165 7.89 -15.16 7.68
CA LEU A 165 6.69 -15.98 7.45
C LEU A 165 5.81 -16.02 8.69
N ALA A 166 6.39 -16.21 9.88
CA ALA A 166 5.66 -16.17 11.15
C ALA A 166 4.94 -14.83 11.31
N LEU A 167 5.66 -13.70 11.11
CA LEU A 167 5.08 -12.36 11.13
C LEU A 167 3.99 -12.16 10.08
N ALA A 168 4.12 -12.76 8.89
CA ALA A 168 3.10 -12.67 7.85
C ALA A 168 1.83 -13.45 8.20
N PHE A 169 1.94 -14.59 8.90
CA PHE A 169 0.78 -15.37 9.34
C PHE A 169 0.13 -14.82 10.61
N THR A 170 0.93 -14.35 11.56
CA THR A 170 0.41 -13.76 12.81
C THR A 170 -0.02 -12.32 12.61
N GLY A 171 0.59 -11.63 11.64
CA GLY A 171 0.34 -10.23 11.31
C GLY A 171 -0.89 -10.06 10.44
N GLN A 172 -2.04 -10.11 11.10
CA GLN A 172 -3.06 -9.07 10.99
C GLN A 172 -2.70 -7.94 11.97
#